data_AF-A0A959ITY9-F1
#
_entry.id   AF-A0A959ITY9-F1
#
_cell.length_a   1.000
_cell.length_b   1.000
_cell.length_c   1.000
_cell.angle_alpha   90.00
_cell.angle_beta   90.00
_cell.angle_gamma   90.00
#
_symmetry.space_group_name_H-M   'P 1'
#
loop_
_entity.id
_entity.type
_entity.pdbx_description
1 polymer ?
#
loop_
_entity_poly.entity_id
_entity_poly.type
_entity_poly.pdbx_seq_one_letter_code
_entity_poly.pdbx_strand_id
1 'polypeptide(L)'
;MEKERQHELFEKYLAGSLETADQADFEVLKKEPGFEEALRLHQQLEATLGNEKLHHFRTQLQAADQDWGQHKQPTKVRRLTTGWRIGIAASVLILLSLSIYRLGPFSSATLDALFALNFEPYQMVLNQRSETDAPPLQLEAITAYQNAQYEQAAAAFEQLATSAPEQELYRFYAALSNLAADKPALARSTLEALSQTASDSLRQ
;
A
#
# COMPACT_ATOMS: atom_id res chain seq x y z
N MET A 1 12.92 43.69 24.30
CA MET A 1 12.93 45.13 24.64
C MET A 1 13.88 45.42 25.80
N GLU A 2 13.56 45.13 27.07
CA GLU A 2 14.42 45.54 28.21
C GLU A 2 15.81 44.84 28.22
N LYS A 3 15.84 43.52 28.04
CA LYS A 3 17.09 42.74 28.01
C LYS A 3 18.01 43.11 26.84
N GLU A 4 17.46 43.53 25.71
CA GLU A 4 18.23 43.97 24.54
C GLU A 4 18.90 45.31 24.82
N ARG A 5 18.19 46.25 25.48
CA ARG A 5 18.76 47.53 25.90
C ARG A 5 19.86 47.37 26.95
N GLN A 6 19.68 46.47 27.90
CA GLN A 6 20.72 46.13 28.88
C GLN A 6 21.99 45.60 28.21
N HIS A 7 21.86 44.71 27.23
CA HIS A 7 22.98 44.18 26.45
C HIS A 7 23.70 45.30 25.68
N GLU A 8 22.96 46.20 25.03
CA GLU A 8 23.54 47.32 24.29
C GLU A 8 24.34 48.27 25.21
N LEU A 9 23.83 48.54 26.42
CA LEU A 9 24.52 49.37 27.41
C LEU A 9 25.79 48.68 27.94
N PHE A 10 25.79 47.36 28.12
CA PHE A 10 27.00 46.61 28.48
C PHE A 10 28.07 46.68 27.39
N GLU A 11 27.70 46.48 26.14
CA GLU A 11 28.63 46.56 25.00
C GLU A 11 29.24 47.96 24.88
N LYS A 12 28.41 49.02 24.97
CA LYS A 12 28.89 50.41 24.93
C LYS A 12 29.80 50.74 26.11
N TYR A 13 29.51 50.21 27.30
CA TYR A 13 30.34 50.40 28.49
C TYR A 13 31.69 49.72 28.36
N LEU A 14 31.72 48.45 27.92
CA LEU A 14 32.95 47.67 27.73
C LEU A 14 33.82 48.24 26.59
N ALA A 15 33.20 48.77 25.53
CA ALA A 15 33.88 49.47 24.44
C ALA A 15 34.36 50.89 24.80
N GLY A 16 34.00 51.43 25.98
CA GLY A 16 34.35 52.79 26.40
C GLY A 16 33.64 53.89 25.61
N SER A 17 32.53 53.57 24.92
CA SER A 17 31.80 54.48 24.02
C SER A 17 30.44 54.92 24.57
N LEU A 18 30.32 55.01 25.90
CA LEU A 18 29.04 55.36 26.54
C LEU A 18 28.75 56.86 26.38
N GLU A 19 27.70 57.18 25.62
CA GLU A 19 27.27 58.56 25.39
C GLU A 19 26.58 59.15 26.64
N THR A 20 26.54 60.48 26.76
CA THR A 20 25.99 61.17 27.93
C THR A 20 24.52 60.84 28.22
N ALA A 21 23.75 60.48 27.19
CA ALA A 21 22.36 60.04 27.35
C ALA A 21 22.26 58.63 27.97
N ASP A 22 23.20 57.75 27.62
CA ASP A 22 23.22 56.35 28.06
C ASP A 22 23.82 56.19 29.48
N GLN A 23 24.56 57.19 29.98
CA GLN A 23 25.14 57.22 31.34
C GLN A 23 24.08 57.15 32.44
N ALA A 24 22.97 57.88 32.28
CA ALA A 24 21.91 57.90 33.29
C ALA A 24 21.23 56.53 33.41
N ASP A 25 20.97 55.88 32.28
CA ASP A 25 20.33 54.57 32.23
C ASP A 25 21.29 53.47 32.73
N PHE A 26 22.59 53.59 32.46
CA PHE A 26 23.61 52.68 32.98
C PHE A 26 23.76 52.78 34.51
N GLU A 27 23.69 53.98 35.09
CA GLU A 27 23.72 54.18 36.55
C GLU A 27 22.49 53.63 37.27
N VAL A 28 21.33 53.61 36.59
CA VAL A 28 20.13 52.91 37.09
C VAL A 28 20.36 51.40 37.04
N LEU A 29 20.88 50.89 35.93
CA LEU A 29 21.16 49.47 35.72
C LEU A 29 22.15 48.91 36.75
N LYS A 30 23.15 49.70 37.14
CA LYS A 30 24.13 49.34 38.19
C LYS A 30 23.53 49.04 39.55
N LYS A 31 22.34 49.57 39.83
CA LYS A 31 21.63 49.38 41.11
C LYS A 31 20.71 48.15 41.09
N GLU A 32 20.54 47.49 39.94
CA GLU A 32 19.72 46.29 39.84
C GLU A 32 20.40 45.07 40.47
N PRO A 33 19.65 44.23 41.20
CA PRO A 33 20.18 42.99 41.73
C PRO A 33 20.59 42.04 40.58
N GLY A 34 21.85 41.60 40.58
CA GLY A 34 22.41 40.72 39.55
C GLY A 34 23.24 41.43 38.46
N PHE A 35 23.38 42.76 38.53
CA PHE A 35 24.19 43.56 37.59
C PHE A 35 25.63 43.05 37.46
N GLU A 36 26.32 42.79 38.58
CA GLU A 36 27.72 42.36 38.56
C GLU A 36 27.90 40.99 37.88
N GLU A 37 26.95 40.07 38.09
CA GLU A 37 26.98 38.75 37.46
C GLU A 37 26.73 38.86 35.95
N ALA A 38 25.78 39.69 35.54
CA ALA A 38 25.45 39.95 34.14
C ALA A 38 26.61 40.63 33.40
N LEU A 39 27.27 41.62 34.02
CA LEU A 39 28.42 42.31 33.45
C LEU A 39 29.62 41.36 33.32
N ARG A 40 29.89 40.55 34.35
CA ARG A 40 30.97 39.55 34.31
C ARG A 40 30.73 38.51 33.22
N LEU A 41 29.49 38.06 33.02
CA LEU A 41 29.15 37.14 31.94
C LEU A 41 29.46 37.75 30.56
N HIS A 42 29.10 39.03 30.34
CA HIS A 42 29.40 39.72 29.07
C HIS A 42 30.92 39.86 28.85
N GLN A 43 31.68 40.23 29.88
CA GLN A 43 33.15 40.30 29.79
C GLN A 43 33.78 38.93 29.46
N GLN A 44 33.27 37.85 30.06
CA GLN A 44 33.71 36.49 29.73
C GLN A 44 33.32 36.09 28.30
N LEU A 45 32.14 36.50 27.84
CA LEU A 45 31.67 36.24 26.49
C LEU A 45 32.54 36.97 25.45
N GLU A 46 32.83 38.26 25.65
CA GLU A 46 33.73 39.04 24.78
C GLU A 46 35.15 38.46 24.78
N ALA A 47 35.69 38.10 25.95
CA ALA A 47 37.01 37.47 26.01
C ALA A 47 37.07 36.11 25.29
N THR A 48 35.96 35.37 25.29
CA THR A 48 35.86 34.05 24.63
C THR A 48 35.58 34.17 23.13
N LEU A 49 34.74 35.13 22.73
CA LEU A 49 34.27 35.34 21.35
C LEU A 49 35.08 36.37 20.57
N GLY A 50 35.89 37.20 21.22
CA GLY A 50 36.75 38.24 20.63
C GLY A 50 37.88 37.70 19.75
N ASN A 51 37.98 36.39 19.60
CA ASN A 51 38.87 35.77 18.63
C ASN A 51 38.23 35.82 17.24
N GLU A 52 38.90 36.50 16.30
CA GLU A 52 38.93 36.42 14.81
C GLU A 52 37.76 35.75 14.05
N LYS A 53 37.25 34.62 14.54
CA LYS A 53 36.09 33.86 14.06
C LYS A 53 34.78 34.65 14.03
N LEU A 54 34.49 35.52 15.02
CA LEU A 54 33.23 36.27 15.03
C LEU A 54 33.21 37.36 13.95
N HIS A 55 34.34 38.03 13.71
CA HIS A 55 34.49 38.97 12.60
C HIS A 55 34.29 38.26 11.26
N HIS A 56 34.96 37.12 11.06
CA HIS A 56 34.81 36.31 9.86
C HIS A 56 33.35 35.86 9.63
N PHE A 57 32.65 35.47 10.68
CA PHE A 57 31.24 35.07 10.62
C PHE A 57 30.33 36.24 10.21
N ARG A 58 30.50 37.42 10.81
CA ARG A 58 29.74 38.63 10.44
C ARG A 58 29.96 39.01 8.98
N THR A 59 31.20 38.94 8.48
CA THR A 59 31.51 39.23 7.09
C THR A 59 30.84 38.22 6.14
N GLN A 60 30.84 36.93 6.48
CA GLN A 60 30.13 35.91 5.68
C GLN A 60 28.62 36.13 5.67
N LEU A 61 28.03 36.53 6.79
CA LEU A 61 26.59 36.81 6.87
C LEU A 61 26.19 38.01 5.98
N GLN A 62 26.98 39.09 6.02
CA GLN A 62 26.74 40.26 5.18
C GLN A 62 26.87 39.96 3.68
N ALA A 63 27.85 39.13 3.30
CA ALA A 63 28.00 38.68 1.92
C ALA A 63 26.79 37.86 1.45
N ALA A 64 26.29 36.94 2.29
CA ALA A 64 25.12 36.12 1.97
C ALA A 64 23.83 36.94 1.83
N ASP A 65 23.65 37.98 2.66
CA ASP A 65 22.47 38.86 2.61
C ASP A 65 22.46 39.73 1.35
N GLN A 66 23.64 40.22 0.92
CA GLN A 66 23.79 40.99 -0.32
C GLN A 66 23.48 40.17 -1.58
N ASP A 67 23.87 38.89 -1.61
CA ASP A 67 23.59 37.99 -2.74
C ASP A 67 22.12 37.60 -2.85
N TRP A 68 21.41 37.52 -1.71
CA TRP A 68 19.99 37.14 -1.66
C TRP A 68 19.06 38.19 -2.28
N GLY A 69 19.48 39.47 -2.28
CA GLY A 69 18.72 40.58 -2.85
C GLY A 69 18.74 40.68 -4.38
N GLN A 70 19.77 40.16 -5.04
CA GLN A 70 20.03 40.44 -6.47
C GLN A 70 19.47 39.40 -7.45
N HIS A 71 19.06 38.22 -6.98
CA HIS A 71 18.61 37.10 -7.85
C HIS A 71 17.09 36.89 -7.90
N LYS A 72 16.28 37.91 -7.62
CA LYS A 72 14.81 37.82 -7.79
C LYS A 72 14.41 38.03 -9.25
N GLN A 73 14.74 37.08 -10.11
CA GLN A 73 14.09 36.97 -11.42
C GLN A 73 12.58 36.73 -11.19
N PRO A 74 11.67 37.51 -11.79
CA PRO A 74 10.23 37.29 -11.61
C PRO A 74 9.86 35.93 -12.20
N THR A 75 9.55 34.98 -11.32
CA THR A 75 9.09 33.65 -11.74
C THR A 75 7.76 33.81 -12.48
N LYS A 76 7.76 33.47 -13.76
CA LYS A 76 6.62 33.67 -14.66
C LYS A 76 5.52 32.64 -14.37
N VAL A 77 4.65 32.93 -13.40
CA VAL A 77 3.51 32.08 -13.08
C VAL A 77 2.41 32.25 -14.14
N ARG A 78 2.27 31.26 -15.03
CA ARG A 78 1.14 31.22 -15.97
C ARG A 78 -0.09 30.67 -15.26
N ARG A 79 -1.12 31.51 -15.11
CA ARG A 79 -2.42 31.06 -14.60
C ARG A 79 -3.09 30.17 -15.64
N LEU A 80 -3.43 28.95 -15.23
CA LEU A 80 -4.18 27.99 -16.04
C LEU A 80 -5.59 28.54 -16.31
N THR A 81 -5.87 28.86 -17.58
CA THR A 81 -7.19 29.30 -18.04
C THR A 81 -8.20 28.16 -17.93
N THR A 82 -9.49 28.50 -17.83
CA THR A 82 -10.58 27.52 -17.67
C THR A 82 -10.58 26.45 -18.77
N GLY A 83 -10.20 26.81 -20.01
CA GLY A 83 -10.08 25.86 -21.12
C GLY A 83 -8.99 24.78 -20.92
N TRP A 84 -7.85 25.13 -20.31
CA TRP A 84 -6.81 24.16 -19.98
C TRP A 84 -7.25 23.19 -18.88
N ARG A 85 -8.06 23.66 -17.92
CA ARG A 85 -8.60 22.80 -16.85
C ARG A 85 -9.57 21.75 -17.41
N ILE A 86 -10.42 22.16 -18.36
CA ILE A 86 -11.37 21.25 -19.03
C ILE A 86 -10.61 20.23 -19.89
N GLY A 87 -9.56 20.66 -20.61
CA GLY A 87 -8.73 19.75 -21.41
C GLY A 87 -8.03 18.68 -20.56
N ILE A 88 -7.51 19.06 -19.38
CA ILE A 88 -6.92 18.11 -18.43
C ILE A 88 -7.98 17.13 -17.92
N ALA A 89 -9.14 17.62 -17.49
CA ALA A 89 -10.21 16.75 -16.99
C ALA A 89 -10.70 15.75 -18.06
N ALA A 90 -10.87 16.19 -19.31
CA ALA A 90 -11.23 15.32 -20.43
C ALA A 90 -10.16 14.26 -20.71
N SER A 91 -8.87 14.63 -20.65
CA SER A 91 -7.77 13.66 -20.86
C SER A 91 -7.75 12.56 -19.80
N VAL A 92 -8.02 12.90 -18.53
CA VAL A 92 -8.11 11.93 -17.44
C VAL A 92 -9.28 10.99 -17.64
N LEU A 93 -10.44 11.50 -18.04
CA LEU A 93 -11.61 10.66 -18.36
C LEU A 93 -11.33 9.70 -19.51
N ILE A 94 -10.69 10.17 -20.59
CA ILE A 94 -10.31 9.31 -21.72
C ILE A 94 -9.35 8.20 -21.29
N LEU A 95 -8.34 8.52 -20.47
CA LEU A 95 -7.39 7.53 -19.96
C LEU A 95 -8.08 6.51 -19.05
N LEU A 96 -8.99 6.95 -18.18
CA LEU A 96 -9.78 6.06 -17.31
C LEU A 96 -10.69 5.16 -18.14
N SER A 97 -11.42 5.71 -19.12
CA SER A 97 -12.28 4.93 -20.01
C SER A 97 -11.47 3.89 -20.80
N LEU A 98 -10.30 4.25 -21.32
CA LEU A 98 -9.42 3.32 -22.03
C LEU A 98 -8.86 2.24 -21.09
N SER A 99 -8.48 2.62 -19.86
CA SER A 99 -8.01 1.68 -18.84
C SER A 99 -9.10 0.69 -18.44
N ILE A 100 -10.33 1.16 -18.22
CA ILE A 100 -11.48 0.30 -17.89
C ILE A 100 -11.86 -0.59 -19.08
N TYR A 101 -11.77 -0.09 -20.31
CA TYR A 101 -12.01 -0.90 -21.51
C TYR A 101 -10.96 -1.99 -21.72
N ARG A 102 -9.68 -1.71 -21.42
CA ARG A 102 -8.57 -2.65 -21.63
C ARG A 102 -8.34 -3.62 -20.46
N LEU A 103 -8.50 -3.17 -19.22
CA LEU A 103 -8.19 -3.93 -18.01
C LEU A 103 -9.42 -4.24 -17.14
N GLY A 104 -10.58 -3.65 -17.44
CA GLY A 104 -11.79 -3.91 -16.67
C GLY A 104 -12.30 -5.34 -16.86
N PRO A 105 -13.02 -5.88 -15.87
CA PRO A 105 -13.56 -7.25 -15.89
C PRO A 105 -14.75 -7.41 -16.86
N PHE A 106 -14.85 -6.58 -17.90
CA PHE A 106 -15.92 -6.62 -18.90
C PHE A 106 -15.72 -7.72 -19.96
N SER A 107 -14.58 -8.43 -19.94
CA SER A 107 -14.57 -9.79 -20.45
C SER A 107 -15.49 -10.57 -19.53
N SER A 108 -16.72 -10.82 -19.98
CA SER A 108 -17.69 -11.70 -19.34
C SER A 108 -16.97 -12.88 -18.72
N ALA A 109 -16.71 -12.83 -17.42
CA ALA A 109 -16.31 -14.01 -16.67
C ALA A 109 -17.50 -14.94 -16.86
N THR A 110 -17.35 -15.91 -17.75
CA THR A 110 -18.38 -16.90 -18.00
C THR A 110 -18.69 -17.53 -16.65
N LEU A 111 -19.95 -17.91 -16.43
CA LEU A 111 -20.32 -18.62 -15.21
C LEU A 111 -19.34 -19.77 -14.92
N ASP A 112 -18.85 -20.41 -15.99
CA ASP A 112 -17.80 -21.42 -16.03
C ASP A 112 -16.48 -20.96 -15.42
N ALA A 113 -16.01 -19.75 -15.75
CA ALA A 113 -14.77 -19.18 -15.20
C ALA A 113 -14.92 -18.80 -13.72
N LEU A 114 -16.09 -18.27 -13.31
CA LEU A 114 -16.38 -17.99 -11.90
C LEU A 114 -16.50 -19.29 -11.08
N PHE A 115 -17.10 -20.33 -11.67
CA PHE A 115 -17.23 -21.63 -11.04
C PHE A 115 -15.87 -22.31 -10.89
N ALA A 116 -15.03 -22.31 -11.93
CA ALA A 116 -13.67 -22.86 -11.86
C ALA A 116 -12.81 -22.18 -10.77
N LEU A 117 -12.96 -20.87 -10.58
CA LEU A 117 -12.22 -20.12 -9.56
C LEU A 117 -12.62 -20.49 -8.11
N ASN A 118 -13.84 -20.97 -7.90
CA ASN A 118 -14.41 -21.25 -6.58
C ASN A 118 -14.73 -22.73 -6.36
N PHE A 119 -14.30 -23.61 -7.27
CA PHE A 119 -14.56 -25.04 -7.15
C PHE A 119 -13.62 -25.66 -6.12
N GLU A 120 -14.22 -26.29 -5.11
CA GLU A 120 -13.51 -27.19 -4.21
C GLU A 120 -14.00 -28.63 -4.46
N PRO A 121 -13.09 -29.61 -4.64
CA PRO A 121 -13.45 -31.01 -4.81
C PRO A 121 -14.31 -31.50 -3.65
N TYR A 122 -15.47 -32.08 -3.97
CA TYR A 122 -16.37 -32.63 -2.97
C TYR A 122 -15.68 -33.78 -2.20
N GLN A 123 -15.96 -33.90 -0.90
CA GLN A 123 -15.33 -34.94 -0.09
C GLN A 123 -15.70 -36.35 -0.57
N MET A 124 -14.74 -37.27 -0.48
CA MET A 124 -14.93 -38.67 -0.86
C MET A 124 -15.75 -39.39 0.22
N VAL A 125 -16.94 -39.90 -0.15
CA VAL A 125 -17.85 -40.63 0.77
C VAL A 125 -17.88 -42.14 0.51
N LEU A 126 -17.36 -42.59 -0.65
CA LEU A 126 -17.34 -44.02 -1.01
C LEU A 126 -16.46 -44.86 -0.08
N ASN A 127 -15.47 -44.25 0.59
CA ASN A 127 -14.63 -44.91 1.58
C ASN A 127 -15.41 -45.42 2.80
N GLN A 128 -16.52 -44.77 3.17
CA GLN A 128 -17.30 -45.13 4.36
C GLN A 128 -17.98 -46.50 4.27
N ARG A 129 -18.10 -47.08 3.07
CA ARG A 129 -18.72 -48.39 2.84
C ARG A 129 -17.73 -49.50 2.46
N SER A 130 -16.45 -49.18 2.30
CA SER A 130 -15.57 -49.91 1.38
C SER A 130 -14.25 -50.42 1.95
N GLU A 131 -13.94 -50.18 3.23
CA GLU A 131 -12.58 -50.47 3.76
C GLU A 131 -12.17 -51.95 3.76
N THR A 132 -13.10 -52.92 3.64
CA THR A 132 -12.76 -54.35 3.68
C THR A 132 -13.13 -55.19 2.44
N ASP A 133 -14.06 -54.74 1.58
CA ASP A 133 -14.59 -55.56 0.46
C ASP A 133 -14.68 -54.81 -0.88
N ALA A 134 -14.10 -53.62 -1.00
CA ALA A 134 -14.15 -52.89 -2.26
C ALA A 134 -13.30 -53.55 -3.37
N PRO A 135 -13.80 -53.63 -4.62
CA PRO A 135 -13.00 -54.07 -5.75
C PRO A 135 -11.71 -53.24 -5.89
N PRO A 136 -10.59 -53.84 -6.35
CA PRO A 136 -9.31 -53.13 -6.48
C PRO A 136 -9.41 -51.82 -7.28
N LEU A 137 -10.20 -51.81 -8.36
CA LEU A 137 -10.40 -50.62 -9.19
C LEU A 137 -11.13 -49.49 -8.44
N GLN A 138 -12.05 -49.83 -7.53
CA GLN A 138 -12.73 -48.84 -6.68
C GLN A 138 -11.75 -48.23 -5.69
N LEU A 139 -10.90 -49.05 -5.06
CA LEU A 139 -9.88 -48.56 -4.14
C LEU A 139 -8.86 -47.66 -4.86
N GLU A 140 -8.45 -48.02 -6.06
CA GLU A 140 -7.58 -47.21 -6.92
C GLU A 140 -8.22 -45.85 -7.24
N ALA A 141 -9.47 -45.83 -7.70
CA ALA A 141 -10.19 -44.61 -8.02
C ALA A 141 -10.32 -43.67 -6.81
N ILE A 142 -10.68 -44.23 -5.64
CA ILE A 142 -10.78 -43.48 -4.38
C ILE A 142 -9.43 -42.89 -3.98
N THR A 143 -8.38 -43.71 -4.02
CA THR A 143 -7.02 -43.30 -3.63
C THR A 143 -6.50 -42.20 -4.55
N ALA A 144 -6.67 -42.36 -5.87
CA ALA A 144 -6.28 -41.36 -6.86
C ALA A 144 -6.99 -40.02 -6.61
N TYR A 145 -8.31 -40.05 -6.34
CA TYR A 145 -9.07 -38.83 -6.05
C TYR A 145 -8.59 -38.13 -4.78
N GLN A 146 -8.37 -38.88 -3.70
CA GLN A 146 -7.89 -38.35 -2.43
C GLN A 146 -6.48 -37.76 -2.53
N ASN A 147 -5.63 -38.33 -3.38
CA ASN A 147 -4.29 -37.84 -3.66
C ASN A 147 -4.25 -36.74 -4.74
N ALA A 148 -5.40 -36.20 -5.14
CA ALA A 148 -5.54 -35.17 -6.17
C ALA A 148 -5.02 -35.59 -7.57
N GLN A 149 -4.93 -36.89 -7.83
CA GLN A 149 -4.56 -37.47 -9.13
C GLN A 149 -5.81 -37.59 -10.02
N TYR A 150 -6.45 -36.44 -10.30
CA TYR A 150 -7.80 -36.39 -10.85
C TYR A 150 -7.94 -37.01 -12.25
N GLU A 151 -6.91 -36.96 -13.08
CA GLU A 151 -6.89 -37.64 -14.39
C GLU A 151 -7.02 -39.16 -14.26
N GLN A 152 -6.29 -39.75 -13.31
CA GLN A 152 -6.34 -41.19 -13.03
C GLN A 152 -7.66 -41.57 -12.37
N ALA A 153 -8.11 -40.74 -11.43
CA ALA A 153 -9.40 -40.92 -10.77
C ALA A 153 -10.57 -40.90 -11.77
N ALA A 154 -10.57 -39.95 -12.70
CA ALA A 154 -11.59 -39.84 -13.75
C ALA A 154 -11.66 -41.12 -14.58
N ALA A 155 -10.52 -41.58 -15.10
CA ALA A 155 -10.47 -42.81 -15.90
C ALA A 155 -10.96 -44.05 -15.14
N ALA A 156 -10.57 -44.20 -13.87
CA ALA A 156 -10.98 -45.33 -13.05
C ALA A 156 -12.49 -45.27 -12.70
N PHE A 157 -13.01 -44.09 -12.35
CA PHE A 157 -14.44 -43.92 -12.08
C PHE A 157 -15.32 -44.07 -13.32
N GLU A 158 -14.84 -43.69 -14.51
CA GLU A 158 -15.55 -43.93 -15.77
C GLU A 158 -15.66 -45.42 -16.09
N GLN A 159 -14.61 -46.20 -15.83
CA GLN A 159 -14.65 -47.66 -15.95
C GLN A 159 -15.65 -48.27 -14.96
N LEU A 160 -15.61 -47.84 -13.70
CA LEU A 160 -16.55 -48.29 -12.66
C LEU A 160 -17.99 -47.96 -13.03
N ALA A 161 -18.25 -46.74 -13.51
CA ALA A 161 -19.56 -46.28 -13.98
C ALA A 161 -20.08 -47.08 -15.19
N THR A 162 -19.19 -47.63 -16.00
CA THR A 162 -19.57 -48.50 -17.12
C THR A 162 -19.90 -49.91 -16.64
N SER A 163 -19.15 -50.43 -15.65
CA SER A 163 -19.35 -51.77 -15.10
C SER A 163 -20.53 -51.89 -14.14
N ALA A 164 -20.88 -50.81 -13.45
CA ALA A 164 -21.95 -50.73 -12.45
C ALA A 164 -22.79 -49.47 -12.69
N PRO A 165 -23.57 -49.41 -13.79
CA PRO A 165 -24.34 -48.23 -14.20
C PRO A 165 -25.41 -47.81 -13.19
N GLU A 166 -25.86 -48.72 -12.33
CA GLU A 166 -26.77 -48.47 -11.20
C GLU A 166 -26.14 -47.65 -10.07
N GLN A 167 -24.80 -47.60 -10.00
CA GLN A 167 -24.08 -46.90 -8.94
C GLN A 167 -23.73 -45.48 -9.38
N GLU A 168 -24.71 -44.59 -9.31
CA GLU A 168 -24.62 -43.19 -9.76
C GLU A 168 -23.44 -42.41 -9.16
N LEU A 169 -23.01 -42.76 -7.95
CA LEU A 169 -21.85 -42.13 -7.31
C LEU A 169 -20.56 -42.29 -8.12
N TYR A 170 -20.39 -43.38 -8.88
CA TYR A 170 -19.21 -43.52 -9.75
C TYR A 170 -19.22 -42.49 -10.88
N ARG A 171 -20.37 -42.27 -11.51
CA ARG A 171 -20.54 -41.22 -12.51
C ARG A 171 -20.36 -39.83 -11.91
N PHE A 172 -20.84 -39.62 -10.69
CA PHE A 172 -20.67 -38.35 -9.98
C PHE A 172 -19.18 -38.05 -9.69
N TYR A 173 -18.45 -39.01 -9.13
CA TYR A 173 -17.01 -38.83 -8.88
C TYR A 173 -16.16 -38.79 -10.15
N ALA A 174 -16.57 -39.46 -11.23
CA ALA A 174 -15.96 -39.27 -12.55
C ALA A 174 -16.11 -37.83 -13.04
N ALA A 175 -17.31 -37.24 -12.91
CA ALA A 175 -17.55 -35.86 -13.32
C ALA A 175 -16.77 -34.85 -12.46
N LEU A 176 -16.74 -35.04 -11.14
CA LEU A 176 -15.94 -34.20 -10.23
C LEU A 176 -14.45 -34.30 -10.52
N SER A 177 -13.95 -35.50 -10.81
CA SER A 177 -12.54 -35.70 -11.19
C SER A 177 -12.22 -34.98 -12.50
N ASN A 178 -13.09 -35.07 -13.51
CA ASN A 178 -12.92 -34.33 -14.76
C ASN A 178 -12.94 -32.81 -14.54
N LEU A 179 -13.79 -32.31 -13.65
CA LEU A 179 -13.84 -30.90 -13.30
C LEU A 179 -12.54 -30.43 -12.62
N ALA A 180 -12.03 -31.23 -11.67
CA ALA A 180 -10.76 -30.97 -10.98
C ALA A 180 -9.53 -31.12 -11.90
N ALA A 181 -9.66 -31.88 -13.00
CA ALA A 181 -8.65 -32.04 -14.04
C ALA A 181 -8.76 -31.00 -15.19
N ASP A 182 -9.49 -29.91 -14.99
CA ASP A 182 -9.69 -28.83 -15.98
C ASP A 182 -10.39 -29.30 -17.28
N LYS A 183 -11.30 -30.28 -17.15
CA LYS A 183 -12.16 -30.80 -18.24
C LYS A 183 -13.65 -30.53 -17.98
N PRO A 184 -14.07 -29.26 -17.84
CA PRO A 184 -15.43 -28.91 -17.45
C PRO A 184 -16.50 -29.33 -18.47
N ALA A 185 -16.16 -29.43 -19.76
CA ALA A 185 -17.09 -29.87 -20.79
C ALA A 185 -17.55 -31.32 -20.60
N LEU A 186 -16.63 -32.22 -20.22
CA LEU A 186 -16.94 -33.61 -19.92
C LEU A 186 -17.79 -33.71 -18.65
N ALA A 187 -17.38 -33.00 -17.59
CA ALA A 187 -18.11 -32.96 -16.34
C ALA A 187 -19.55 -32.46 -16.49
N ARG A 188 -19.76 -31.38 -17.26
CA ARG A 188 -21.08 -30.79 -17.52
C ARG A 188 -22.04 -31.82 -18.12
N SER A 189 -21.62 -32.49 -19.19
CA SER A 189 -22.47 -33.49 -19.86
C SER A 189 -22.90 -34.61 -18.91
N THR A 190 -21.97 -35.11 -18.07
CA THR A 190 -22.26 -36.17 -17.10
C THR A 190 -23.19 -35.70 -15.99
N LEU A 191 -22.97 -34.50 -15.44
CA LEU A 191 -23.77 -33.96 -14.33
C LEU A 191 -25.20 -33.60 -14.78
N GLU A 192 -25.36 -33.03 -15.98
CA GLU A 192 -26.68 -32.75 -16.56
C GLU A 192 -27.49 -34.03 -16.70
N ALA A 193 -26.90 -35.10 -17.23
CA ALA A 193 -27.54 -36.41 -17.34
C ALA A 193 -27.97 -36.96 -15.97
N LEU A 194 -27.08 -36.90 -14.97
CA LEU A 194 -27.39 -37.35 -13.60
C LEU A 194 -28.55 -36.55 -12.98
N SER A 195 -28.58 -35.23 -13.17
CA SER A 195 -29.64 -34.38 -12.65
C SER A 195 -31.03 -34.73 -13.22
N GLN A 196 -31.10 -35.10 -14.51
CA GLN A 196 -32.35 -35.48 -15.17
C GLN A 196 -32.85 -36.83 -14.63
N THR A 197 -31.95 -37.81 -14.47
CA THR A 197 -32.29 -39.11 -13.86
C THR A 197 -32.83 -38.95 -12.45
N ALA A 198 -32.17 -38.14 -11.60
CA ALA A 198 -32.64 -37.85 -10.26
C ALA A 198 -34.02 -37.15 -10.26
N SER A 199 -34.24 -36.21 -11.18
CA SER A 199 -35.51 -35.49 -11.32
C SER A 199 -36.68 -36.42 -11.66
N ASP A 200 -36.45 -37.37 -12.56
CA ASP A 200 -37.47 -38.32 -13.02
C ASP A 200 -37.80 -39.36 -11.93
N SER A 201 -36.82 -39.76 -11.14
CA SER A 201 -37.02 -40.68 -10.00
C SER A 201 -37.90 -40.10 -8.88
N LEU A 202 -37.91 -38.78 -8.70
CA LEU A 202 -38.72 -38.10 -7.67
C LEU A 202 -40.16 -37.84 -8.10
N ARG A 203 -40.48 -38.07 -9.38
CA ARG A 203 -41.82 -37.83 -9.96
C ARG A 203 -42.66 -39.11 -10.08
N GLN A 204 -42.10 -40.28 -9.78
CA GLN A 204 -42.80 -41.57 -9.73
C GLN A 204 -43.21 -41.91 -8.30
#